data_AF-A0A0G4EC45-F1
#
_entry.id   AF-A0A0G4EC45-F1
#
_cell.length_a   1.000
_cell.length_b   1.000
_cell.length_c   1.000
_cell.angle_alpha   90.00
_cell.angle_beta   90.00
_cell.angle_gamma   90.00
#
_symmetry.space_group_name_H-M   'P 1'
#
loop_
_entity.id
_entity.type
_entity.pdbx_description
1 polymer ?
#
loop_
_entity_poly.entity_id
_entity_poly.type
_entity_poly.pdbx_seq_one_letter_code
_entity_poly.pdbx_strand_id
1 'polypeptide(L)'
;MADTDNVGFDALAQEAIDTQTESIGEALGKVRGLVNQFAEFQAQARELLGFLTSKDTVRDSRLHLINRAIHNFTDAYRAYGKGLSRIAGVAGLEGHGKTFKLVKRAEPPKKKPGSSKKKRKSGKQAALRRSQQQQQGRPDLFSLLPDVIRDNLLPLLTPSDTCSLGASAASVGSSQVGAAVASGIDKCIRTENLGDVLSYSTIRESTSARRFSQMVRLHYAMEKGGCWRRSGHMIRVAKHHGWVRSLPIELTPASLERAGTKTEIDRRSPMSAVQLMLFTDRLTRNGANVELDQNPVYHGLGGQVFGGEYRIGGRTVQDLTSRVTGSLLSNGDAVPDSGEKLLECKGSGYYYQSLHDPIFCRVQSDWGHKVASTGEIYPRETARFKRVEKLSQSGPLYSNAWSTRSSWHSVVRHLTLYGHEKDDEFTVHLRITAIKEGHVEVSLCTTEPAPHTRAIAKAYEKMGEEEVMLIFGKEGIVAVE
;
A
#
# COMPACT_ATOMS: atom_id res chain seq x y z
N MET A 1 -43.05 -13.00 36.94
CA MET A 1 -42.11 -13.97 36.35
C MET A 1 -41.55 -13.37 35.07
N ALA A 2 -40.52 -12.53 35.19
CA ALA A 2 -39.69 -12.00 34.10
C ALA A 2 -38.67 -11.06 34.75
N ASP A 3 -37.61 -11.61 35.38
CA ASP A 3 -36.47 -10.78 35.85
C ASP A 3 -35.19 -11.59 36.15
N THR A 4 -35.08 -12.85 35.70
CA THR A 4 -33.94 -13.73 36.04
C THR A 4 -32.88 -13.88 34.93
N ASP A 5 -33.10 -13.31 33.74
CA ASP A 5 -32.26 -13.63 32.57
C ASP A 5 -31.09 -12.65 32.34
N ASN A 6 -30.97 -11.59 33.14
CA ASN A 6 -29.96 -10.54 32.90
C ASN A 6 -28.65 -10.72 33.69
N VAL A 7 -28.58 -11.69 34.61
CA VAL A 7 -27.39 -11.92 35.46
C VAL A 7 -26.31 -12.71 34.72
N GLY A 8 -26.68 -13.51 33.71
CA GLY A 8 -25.74 -14.35 32.97
C GLY A 8 -24.85 -13.59 31.98
N PHE A 9 -25.33 -12.47 31.42
CA PHE A 9 -24.60 -11.74 30.37
C PHE A 9 -23.43 -10.92 30.95
N ASP A 10 -23.61 -10.33 32.13
CA ASP A 10 -22.56 -9.55 32.82
C ASP A 10 -21.41 -10.45 33.31
N ALA A 11 -21.70 -11.70 33.69
CA ALA A 11 -20.68 -12.66 34.11
C ALA A 11 -19.77 -13.08 32.94
N LEU A 12 -20.36 -13.37 31.77
CA LEU A 12 -19.60 -13.75 30.57
C LEU A 12 -18.78 -12.58 30.02
N ALA A 13 -19.31 -11.35 30.07
CA ALA A 13 -18.56 -10.16 29.66
C ALA A 13 -17.36 -9.90 30.58
N GLN A 14 -17.52 -10.11 31.89
CA GLN A 14 -16.42 -9.94 32.85
C GLN A 14 -15.33 -11.01 32.67
N GLU A 15 -15.70 -12.27 32.45
CA GLU A 15 -14.75 -13.36 32.18
C GLU A 15 -13.93 -13.13 30.90
N ALA A 16 -14.57 -12.60 29.85
CA ALA A 16 -13.89 -12.23 28.62
C ALA A 16 -12.89 -11.08 28.81
N ILE A 17 -13.26 -10.06 29.61
CA ILE A 17 -12.37 -8.95 29.97
C ILE A 17 -11.18 -9.44 30.79
N ASP A 18 -11.42 -10.30 31.79
CA ASP A 18 -10.36 -10.83 32.65
C ASP A 18 -9.36 -11.67 31.82
N THR A 19 -9.87 -12.53 30.94
CA THR A 19 -9.05 -13.35 30.02
C THR A 19 -8.20 -12.47 29.08
N GLN A 20 -8.80 -11.41 28.51
CA GLN A 20 -8.08 -10.50 27.63
C GLN A 20 -7.01 -9.68 28.38
N THR A 21 -7.30 -9.29 29.62
CA THR A 21 -6.36 -8.56 30.48
C THR A 21 -5.15 -9.41 30.84
N GLU A 22 -5.35 -10.70 31.14
CA GLU A 22 -4.27 -11.64 31.41
C GLU A 22 -3.37 -11.86 30.18
N SER A 23 -3.98 -12.03 29.00
CA SER A 23 -3.24 -12.18 27.73
C SER A 23 -2.39 -10.94 27.40
N ILE A 24 -2.92 -9.74 27.62
CA ILE A 24 -2.17 -8.48 27.43
C ILE A 24 -1.02 -8.39 28.44
N GLY A 25 -1.26 -8.75 29.71
CA GLY A 25 -0.24 -8.78 30.74
C GLY A 25 0.93 -9.72 30.39
N GLU A 26 0.62 -10.92 29.88
CA GLU A 26 1.62 -11.90 29.45
C GLU A 26 2.41 -11.39 28.23
N ALA A 27 1.75 -10.79 27.24
CA ALA A 27 2.39 -10.21 26.07
C ALA A 27 3.35 -9.08 26.45
N LEU A 28 2.92 -8.17 27.35
CA LEU A 28 3.78 -7.10 27.86
C LEU A 28 4.96 -7.65 28.67
N GLY A 29 4.74 -8.72 29.44
CA GLY A 29 5.80 -9.45 30.14
C GLY A 29 6.86 -10.02 29.18
N LYS A 30 6.43 -10.69 28.12
CA LYS A 30 7.31 -11.22 27.06
C LYS A 30 8.11 -10.13 26.35
N VAL A 31 7.46 -9.02 26.02
CA VAL A 31 8.12 -7.86 25.40
C VAL A 31 9.14 -7.24 26.35
N ARG A 32 8.84 -7.12 27.65
CA ARG A 32 9.82 -6.66 28.66
C ARG A 32 11.00 -7.62 28.81
N GLY A 33 10.76 -8.93 28.72
CA GLY A 33 11.81 -9.95 28.72
C GLY A 33 12.76 -9.81 27.53
N LEU A 34 12.21 -9.68 26.32
CA LEU A 34 13.00 -9.40 25.10
C LEU A 34 13.80 -8.11 25.24
N VAL A 35 13.22 -7.10 25.92
CA VAL A 35 13.91 -5.85 26.15
C VAL A 35 15.16 -6.01 27.04
N ASN A 36 15.04 -6.81 28.09
CA ASN A 36 16.18 -7.07 28.97
C ASN A 36 17.26 -7.89 28.27
N GLN A 37 16.88 -8.93 27.54
CA GLN A 37 17.83 -9.76 26.75
C GLN A 37 18.60 -8.93 25.73
N PHE A 38 17.94 -7.95 25.09
CA PHE A 38 18.61 -7.08 24.13
C PHE A 38 19.58 -6.10 24.78
N ALA A 39 19.27 -5.60 25.98
CA ALA A 39 20.19 -4.77 26.76
C ALA A 39 21.46 -5.55 27.16
N GLU A 40 21.32 -6.83 27.52
CA GLU A 40 22.45 -7.73 27.78
C GLU A 40 23.29 -7.97 26.51
N PHE A 41 22.64 -8.26 25.38
CA PHE A 41 23.33 -8.39 24.09
C PHE A 41 24.12 -7.13 23.73
N GLN A 42 23.55 -5.95 23.95
CA GLN A 42 24.21 -4.67 23.71
C GLN A 42 25.45 -4.49 24.60
N ALA A 43 25.38 -4.89 25.87
CA ALA A 43 26.53 -4.87 26.77
C ALA A 43 27.64 -5.79 26.26
N GLN A 44 27.31 -7.03 25.89
CA GLN A 44 28.24 -8.01 25.32
C GLN A 44 28.88 -7.52 24.01
N ALA A 45 28.10 -6.89 23.13
CA ALA A 45 28.60 -6.33 21.88
C ALA A 45 29.61 -5.18 22.11
N ARG A 46 29.38 -4.34 23.13
CA ARG A 46 30.34 -3.29 23.52
C ARG A 46 31.62 -3.86 24.13
N GLU A 47 31.51 -4.88 24.97
CA GLU A 47 32.67 -5.57 25.53
C GLU A 47 33.52 -6.25 24.44
N LEU A 48 32.87 -6.93 23.49
CA LEU A 48 33.54 -7.53 22.34
C LEU A 48 34.28 -6.47 21.51
N LEU A 49 33.70 -5.29 21.32
CA LEU A 49 34.37 -4.20 20.63
C LEU A 49 35.54 -3.62 21.43
N GLY A 50 35.39 -3.46 22.74
CA GLY A 50 36.51 -3.07 23.60
C GLY A 50 37.67 -4.06 23.47
N PHE A 51 37.35 -5.37 23.48
CA PHE A 51 38.33 -6.43 23.27
C PHE A 51 39.00 -6.34 21.89
N LEU A 52 38.21 -6.24 20.80
CA LEU A 52 38.75 -6.14 19.44
C LEU A 52 39.62 -4.89 19.24
N THR A 53 39.23 -3.77 19.85
CA THR A 53 40.02 -2.52 19.83
C THR A 53 41.33 -2.69 20.59
N SER A 54 41.31 -3.36 21.76
CA SER A 54 42.51 -3.61 22.57
C SER A 54 43.53 -4.55 21.92
N LYS A 55 43.09 -5.35 20.95
CA LYS A 55 43.93 -6.32 20.22
C LYS A 55 44.50 -5.77 18.91
N ASP A 56 44.17 -4.53 18.54
CA ASP A 56 44.57 -3.88 17.28
C ASP A 56 44.23 -4.71 16.03
N THR A 57 43.24 -5.62 16.14
CA THR A 57 42.86 -6.57 15.08
C THR A 57 41.89 -5.98 14.06
N VAL A 58 41.29 -4.82 14.35
CA VAL A 58 40.34 -4.13 13.47
C VAL A 58 40.94 -2.80 13.05
N ARG A 59 41.27 -2.65 11.77
CA ARG A 59 41.72 -1.36 11.21
C ARG A 59 40.74 -0.25 11.57
N ASP A 60 41.23 0.92 11.98
CA ASP A 60 40.44 2.10 12.34
C ASP A 60 39.30 2.44 11.36
N SER A 61 39.56 2.24 10.07
CA SER A 61 38.59 2.39 8.97
C SER A 61 37.32 1.54 9.10
N ARG A 62 37.29 0.47 9.90
CA ARG A 62 36.11 -0.38 10.13
C ARG A 62 35.50 -0.18 11.51
N LEU A 63 36.27 0.31 12.48
CA LEU A 63 35.81 0.57 13.84
C LEU A 63 34.68 1.60 13.87
N HIS A 64 34.79 2.67 13.08
CA HIS A 64 33.76 3.73 13.04
C HIS A 64 32.42 3.24 12.44
N LEU A 65 32.45 2.30 11.49
CA LEU A 65 31.23 1.71 10.91
C LEU A 65 30.50 0.83 11.93
N ILE A 66 31.25 0.05 12.70
CA ILE A 66 30.68 -0.79 13.75
C ILE A 66 30.11 0.08 14.88
N ASN A 67 30.85 1.12 15.30
CA ASN A 67 30.36 2.08 16.29
C ASN A 67 29.08 2.78 15.81
N ARG A 68 29.01 3.17 14.53
CA ARG A 68 27.80 3.78 13.95
C ARG A 68 26.62 2.82 13.93
N ALA A 69 26.83 1.55 13.57
CA ALA A 69 25.78 0.53 13.59
C ALA A 69 25.23 0.31 15.01
N ILE A 70 26.10 0.27 16.02
CA ILE A 70 25.70 0.14 17.42
C ILE A 70 24.95 1.37 17.91
N HIS A 71 25.38 2.57 17.55
CA HIS A 71 24.66 3.79 17.90
C HIS A 71 23.25 3.82 17.28
N ASN A 72 23.13 3.50 15.98
CA ASN A 72 21.83 3.41 15.31
C ASN A 72 20.90 2.38 15.98
N PHE A 73 21.44 1.22 16.34
CA PHE A 73 20.69 0.20 17.09
C PHE A 73 20.28 0.70 18.48
N THR A 74 21.19 1.37 19.19
CA THR A 74 20.94 1.94 20.52
C THR A 74 19.82 2.97 20.51
N ASP A 75 19.80 3.85 19.50
CA ASP A 75 18.81 4.93 19.41
C ASP A 75 17.44 4.42 19.01
N ALA A 76 17.36 3.50 18.02
CA ALA A 76 16.12 2.80 17.67
C ALA A 76 15.52 2.10 18.90
N TYR A 77 16.39 1.49 19.70
CA TYR A 77 15.98 0.76 20.89
C TYR A 77 15.55 1.65 22.05
N ARG A 78 16.24 2.77 22.29
CA ARG A 78 15.82 3.77 23.28
C ARG A 78 14.45 4.34 22.94
N ALA A 79 14.15 4.53 21.66
CA ALA A 79 12.82 4.94 21.20
C ALA A 79 11.76 3.87 21.53
N TYR A 80 12.07 2.59 21.27
CA TYR A 80 11.20 1.47 21.61
C TYR A 80 10.97 1.33 23.13
N GLY A 81 12.03 1.43 23.94
CA GLY A 81 11.96 1.41 25.40
C GLY A 81 11.10 2.56 25.97
N LYS A 82 11.23 3.78 25.42
CA LYS A 82 10.32 4.90 25.76
C LYS A 82 8.87 4.60 25.40
N GLY A 83 8.62 3.97 24.25
CA GLY A 83 7.30 3.50 23.85
C GLY A 83 6.71 2.50 24.86
N LEU A 84 7.51 1.52 25.28
CA LEU A 84 7.10 0.52 26.26
C LEU A 84 6.90 1.07 27.67
N SER A 85 7.74 2.00 28.13
CA SER A 85 7.50 2.67 29.42
C SER A 85 6.19 3.46 29.41
N ARG A 86 5.80 4.03 28.26
CA ARG A 86 4.50 4.69 28.11
C ARG A 86 3.35 3.70 28.13
N ILE A 87 3.47 2.56 27.44
CA ILE A 87 2.46 1.48 27.46
C ILE A 87 2.34 0.88 28.87
N ALA A 88 3.45 0.66 29.57
CA ALA A 88 3.45 0.20 30.96
C ALA A 88 2.84 1.24 31.91
N GLY A 89 3.05 2.54 31.66
CA GLY A 89 2.36 3.62 32.38
C GLY A 89 0.84 3.60 32.15
N VAL A 90 0.38 3.26 30.95
CA VAL A 90 -1.04 3.07 30.63
C VAL A 90 -1.62 1.83 31.32
N ALA A 91 -0.91 0.70 31.29
CA ALA A 91 -1.32 -0.53 32.00
C ALA A 91 -1.32 -0.36 33.53
N GLY A 92 -0.41 0.45 34.08
CA GLY A 92 -0.39 0.81 35.50
C GLY A 92 -1.60 1.63 35.96
N LEU A 93 -2.22 2.40 35.06
CA LEU A 93 -3.47 3.13 35.33
C LEU A 93 -4.69 2.21 35.27
N GLU A 94 -4.63 1.12 34.51
CA GLU A 94 -5.69 0.11 34.41
C GLU A 94 -5.79 -0.75 35.68
N GLY A 95 -4.66 -0.94 36.40
CA GLY A 95 -4.63 -1.54 37.75
C GLY A 95 -5.43 -0.76 38.81
N HIS A 96 -5.74 0.52 38.58
CA HIS A 96 -6.67 1.29 39.41
C HIS A 96 -8.15 1.06 39.06
N GLY A 97 -8.46 0.30 38.00
CA GLY A 97 -9.83 -0.11 37.67
C GLY A 97 -10.54 -0.82 38.83
N LYS A 98 -9.81 -1.59 39.65
CA LYS A 98 -10.35 -2.23 40.86
C LYS A 98 -10.70 -1.25 41.98
N THR A 99 -10.16 -0.04 41.98
CA THR A 99 -10.48 1.02 42.95
C THR A 99 -11.71 1.84 42.56
N PHE A 100 -12.15 1.72 41.30
CA PHE A 100 -13.42 2.29 40.84
C PHE A 100 -14.53 1.24 41.00
N LYS A 101 -15.15 1.19 42.19
CA LYS A 101 -16.45 0.53 42.36
C LYS A 101 -17.38 1.05 41.26
N LEU A 102 -17.79 0.17 40.35
CA LEU A 102 -18.89 0.42 39.42
C LEU A 102 -20.05 1.01 40.24
N VAL A 103 -20.33 2.30 40.07
CA VAL A 103 -21.48 2.92 40.71
C VAL A 103 -22.70 2.24 40.11
N LYS A 104 -23.32 1.34 40.88
CA LYS A 104 -24.57 0.67 40.50
C LYS A 104 -25.51 1.76 39.98
N ARG A 105 -25.95 1.59 38.72
CA ARG A 105 -26.95 2.43 38.09
C ARG A 105 -28.13 2.50 39.05
N ALA A 106 -28.38 3.67 39.63
CA ALA A 106 -29.48 3.86 40.56
C ALA A 106 -30.77 3.38 39.89
N GLU A 107 -31.44 2.41 40.51
CA GLU A 107 -32.71 1.92 40.03
C GLU A 107 -33.66 3.11 39.84
N PRO A 108 -34.36 3.19 38.70
CA PRO A 108 -35.34 4.25 38.50
C PRO A 108 -36.37 4.17 39.64
N PRO A 109 -36.67 5.28 40.32
CA PRO A 109 -37.58 5.27 41.46
C PRO A 109 -38.93 4.67 41.02
N LYS A 110 -39.35 3.60 41.70
CA LYS A 110 -40.67 2.99 41.53
C LYS A 110 -41.73 4.09 41.66
N LYS A 111 -42.40 4.41 40.55
CA LYS A 111 -43.48 5.40 40.49
C LYS A 111 -44.63 4.90 41.39
N LYS A 112 -44.84 5.56 42.53
CA LYS A 112 -46.12 5.51 43.23
C LYS A 112 -47.17 6.24 42.37
N PRO A 113 -48.36 5.66 42.15
CA PRO A 113 -49.45 6.35 41.48
C PRO A 113 -50.08 7.31 42.49
N GLY A 114 -50.00 8.62 42.23
CA GLY A 114 -50.66 9.59 43.10
C GLY A 114 -50.32 11.04 42.82
N SER A 115 -51.27 11.73 42.19
CA SER A 115 -51.53 13.17 42.25
C SER A 115 -50.59 14.17 41.52
N SER A 116 -51.18 14.76 40.48
CA SER A 116 -51.31 16.20 40.24
C SER A 116 -50.07 17.12 40.15
N LYS A 117 -49.89 17.63 38.92
CA LYS A 117 -49.51 19.03 38.55
C LYS A 117 -48.52 19.76 39.48
N LYS A 118 -47.28 19.94 39.00
CA LYS A 118 -46.65 21.28 38.88
C LYS A 118 -45.37 21.29 38.02
N LYS A 119 -45.45 22.13 36.99
CA LYS A 119 -44.43 22.82 36.17
C LYS A 119 -43.03 22.92 36.82
N ARG A 120 -41.98 22.32 36.22
CA ARG A 120 -40.58 22.76 36.37
C ARG A 120 -39.79 22.62 35.06
N LYS A 121 -39.49 23.77 34.45
CA LYS A 121 -38.39 23.96 33.48
C LYS A 121 -37.11 24.24 34.28
N SER A 122 -36.19 23.27 34.43
CA SER A 122 -34.78 23.56 34.81
C SER A 122 -33.78 22.39 34.65
N GLY A 123 -34.14 21.26 34.01
CA GLY A 123 -33.31 20.04 34.04
C GLY A 123 -32.12 19.96 33.06
N LYS A 124 -32.01 20.84 32.06
CA LYS A 124 -30.99 20.69 31.00
C LYS A 124 -29.58 21.13 31.39
N GLN A 125 -29.41 22.08 32.31
CA GLN A 125 -28.07 22.55 32.72
C GLN A 125 -27.33 21.59 33.67
N ALA A 126 -28.05 20.82 34.48
CA ALA A 126 -27.43 19.86 35.40
C ALA A 126 -26.88 18.61 34.68
N ALA A 127 -27.54 18.18 33.60
CA ALA A 127 -27.07 17.09 32.75
C ALA A 127 -25.82 17.48 31.92
N LEU A 128 -25.76 18.75 31.46
CA LEU A 128 -24.60 19.29 30.74
C LEU A 128 -23.38 19.48 31.66
N ARG A 129 -23.58 19.95 32.91
CA ARG A 129 -22.50 20.05 33.90
C ARG A 129 -21.98 18.70 34.36
N ARG A 130 -22.83 17.67 34.49
CA ARG A 130 -22.40 16.30 34.83
C ARG A 130 -21.59 15.63 33.72
N SER A 131 -21.93 15.88 32.45
CA SER A 131 -21.15 15.37 31.31
C SER A 131 -19.80 16.09 31.15
N GLN A 132 -19.71 17.38 31.50
CA GLN A 132 -18.44 18.11 31.52
C GLN A 132 -17.54 17.74 32.71
N GLN A 133 -18.08 17.47 33.91
CA GLN A 133 -17.27 17.05 35.05
C GLN A 133 -16.77 15.59 34.96
N GLN A 134 -17.46 14.70 34.24
CA GLN A 134 -16.98 13.34 34.00
C GLN A 134 -15.82 13.24 33.00
N GLN A 135 -15.49 14.32 32.28
CA GLN A 135 -14.36 14.36 31.34
C GLN A 135 -13.04 14.87 31.97
N GLN A 136 -13.06 15.49 33.16
CA GLN A 136 -11.88 16.15 33.75
C GLN A 136 -10.91 15.24 34.53
N GLY A 137 -11.06 13.91 34.47
CA GLY A 137 -10.22 12.99 35.26
C GLY A 137 -9.78 11.72 34.54
N ARG A 138 -10.09 11.55 33.25
CA ARG A 138 -9.54 10.44 32.47
C ARG A 138 -8.17 10.86 31.93
N PRO A 139 -7.06 10.18 32.27
CA PRO A 139 -5.80 10.38 31.57
C PRO A 139 -6.07 10.12 30.09
N ASP A 140 -5.84 11.15 29.27
CA ASP A 140 -6.06 11.05 27.83
C ASP A 140 -5.05 10.05 27.28
N LEU A 141 -5.53 8.83 27.03
CA LEU A 141 -4.77 7.68 26.52
C LEU A 141 -3.98 8.04 25.24
N PHE A 142 -4.32 9.18 24.61
CA PHE A 142 -3.77 9.63 23.35
C PHE A 142 -3.15 11.03 23.38
N SER A 143 -2.64 11.49 24.52
CA SER A 143 -1.66 12.60 24.56
C SER A 143 -0.29 12.24 23.95
N LEU A 144 -0.24 11.16 23.17
CA LEU A 144 0.92 10.71 22.40
C LEU A 144 1.13 11.64 21.21
N LEU A 145 2.40 11.97 20.93
CA LEU A 145 2.76 12.73 19.74
C LEU A 145 2.31 12.00 18.46
N PRO A 146 1.85 12.71 17.42
CA PRO A 146 1.38 12.11 16.15
C PRO A 146 2.36 11.10 15.54
N ASP A 147 3.66 11.36 15.61
CA ASP A 147 4.69 10.45 15.09
C ASP A 147 4.75 9.14 15.89
N VAL A 148 4.54 9.18 17.20
CA VAL A 148 4.54 7.96 18.04
C VAL A 148 3.35 7.09 17.68
N ILE A 149 2.18 7.70 17.48
CA ILE A 149 0.98 7.00 17.04
C ILE A 149 1.22 6.39 15.66
N ARG A 150 1.72 7.17 14.71
CA ARG A 150 1.96 6.71 13.33
C ARG A 150 2.97 5.57 13.28
N ASP A 151 4.11 5.72 13.96
CA ASP A 151 5.25 4.82 13.78
C ASP A 151 5.21 3.61 14.72
N ASN A 152 4.41 3.63 15.80
CA ASN A 152 4.35 2.54 16.78
C ASN A 152 2.96 1.96 16.95
N LEU A 153 1.91 2.78 17.01
CA LEU A 153 0.56 2.30 17.28
C LEU A 153 -0.09 1.75 16.01
N LEU A 154 -0.10 2.50 14.91
CA LEU A 154 -0.78 2.10 13.66
C LEU A 154 -0.32 0.74 13.11
N PRO A 155 0.99 0.39 13.10
CA PRO A 155 1.43 -0.92 12.63
C PRO A 155 0.86 -2.09 13.43
N LEU A 156 0.59 -1.86 14.73
CA LEU A 156 0.08 -2.87 15.66
C LEU A 156 -1.44 -3.05 15.59
N LEU A 157 -2.19 -2.10 15.03
CA LEU A 157 -3.65 -2.19 14.99
C LEU A 157 -4.15 -3.18 13.94
N THR A 158 -4.99 -4.13 14.35
CA THR A 158 -5.79 -4.98 13.45
C THR A 158 -7.06 -4.26 12.97
N PRO A 159 -7.84 -4.80 12.00
CA PRO A 159 -9.17 -4.28 11.67
C PRO A 159 -10.12 -4.26 12.86
N SER A 160 -10.01 -5.28 13.72
CA SER A 160 -10.84 -5.38 14.92
C SER A 160 -10.48 -4.25 15.88
N ASP A 161 -9.19 -3.99 16.06
CA ASP A 161 -8.71 -2.92 16.95
C ASP A 161 -9.09 -1.53 16.41
N THR A 162 -9.06 -1.34 15.08
CA THR A 162 -9.48 -0.08 14.45
C THR A 162 -10.97 0.16 14.51
N CYS A 163 -11.79 -0.89 14.41
CA CYS A 163 -13.24 -0.81 14.63
C CYS A 163 -13.56 -0.50 16.10
N SER A 164 -12.87 -1.16 17.05
CA SER A 164 -13.01 -0.91 18.49
C SER A 164 -12.54 0.49 18.88
N LEU A 165 -11.43 0.97 18.29
CA LEU A 165 -10.96 2.36 18.41
C LEU A 165 -11.95 3.35 17.80
N GLY A 166 -12.50 3.06 16.62
CA GLY A 166 -13.51 3.91 15.99
C GLY A 166 -14.82 4.00 16.79
N ALA A 167 -15.27 2.89 17.37
CA ALA A 167 -16.47 2.83 18.20
C ALA A 167 -16.29 3.56 19.54
N SER A 168 -15.09 3.52 20.12
CA SER A 168 -14.76 4.26 21.35
C SER A 168 -14.41 5.74 21.10
N ALA A 169 -13.92 6.08 19.90
CA ALA A 169 -13.55 7.43 19.48
C ALA A 169 -14.73 8.40 19.35
N ALA A 170 -15.97 7.92 19.37
CA ALA A 170 -17.14 8.80 19.46
C ALA A 170 -17.18 9.60 20.77
N SER A 171 -16.44 9.18 21.81
CA SER A 171 -16.51 9.78 23.16
C SER A 171 -15.17 10.27 23.74
N VAL A 172 -14.03 9.82 23.20
CA VAL A 172 -12.69 10.23 23.64
C VAL A 172 -11.88 10.53 22.39
N GLY A 173 -11.28 11.71 22.37
CA GLY A 173 -10.78 12.34 21.15
C GLY A 173 -9.86 11.46 20.31
N SER A 174 -9.85 11.74 19.02
CA SER A 174 -8.55 11.68 18.33
C SER A 174 -8.50 12.47 17.03
N SER A 175 -8.71 13.79 17.13
CA SER A 175 -8.23 14.68 16.07
C SER A 175 -6.73 14.44 15.80
N GLN A 176 -5.95 14.08 16.83
CA GLN A 176 -4.53 13.78 16.72
C GLN A 176 -4.22 12.45 16.02
N VAL A 177 -4.84 11.31 16.38
CA VAL A 177 -4.63 10.05 15.63
C VAL A 177 -5.17 10.19 14.21
N GLY A 178 -6.34 10.81 14.03
CA GLY A 178 -6.87 11.11 12.69
C GLY A 178 -5.91 11.96 11.85
N ALA A 179 -5.31 12.99 12.45
CA ALA A 179 -4.29 13.82 11.80
C ALA A 179 -2.99 13.05 11.54
N ALA A 180 -2.57 12.16 12.43
CA ALA A 180 -1.40 11.31 12.24
C ALA A 180 -1.58 10.34 11.06
N VAL A 181 -2.75 9.70 10.96
CA VAL A 181 -3.13 8.84 9.84
C VAL A 181 -3.18 9.64 8.53
N ALA A 182 -3.83 10.82 8.54
CA ALA A 182 -3.85 11.72 7.38
C ALA A 182 -2.44 12.10 6.94
N SER A 183 -1.58 12.47 7.89
CA SER A 183 -0.19 12.83 7.62
C SER A 183 0.61 11.65 7.06
N GLY A 184 0.31 10.42 7.48
CA GLY A 184 0.90 9.21 6.92
C GLY A 184 0.50 9.02 5.45
N ILE A 185 -0.79 9.15 5.14
CA ILE A 185 -1.30 9.07 3.76
C ILE A 185 -0.69 10.19 2.90
N ASP A 186 -0.67 11.44 3.39
CA ASP A 186 -0.08 12.58 2.69
C ASP A 186 1.43 12.37 2.44
N LYS A 187 2.14 11.74 3.38
CA LYS A 187 3.54 11.36 3.21
C LYS A 187 3.70 10.33 2.09
N CYS A 188 2.89 9.27 2.06
CA CYS A 188 2.90 8.28 0.99
C CYS A 188 2.64 8.93 -0.38
N ILE A 189 1.57 9.74 -0.49
CA ILE A 189 1.21 10.44 -1.73
C ILE A 189 2.35 11.32 -2.23
N ARG A 190 3.00 12.09 -1.33
CA ARG A 190 4.15 12.93 -1.72
C ARG A 190 5.38 12.11 -2.12
N THR A 191 5.71 11.07 -1.36
CA THR A 191 6.93 10.27 -1.58
C THR A 191 6.86 9.49 -2.89
N GLU A 192 5.66 9.01 -3.23
CA GLU A 192 5.39 8.23 -4.44
C GLU A 192 5.00 9.11 -5.64
N ASN A 193 4.99 10.44 -5.48
CA ASN A 193 4.58 11.42 -6.49
C ASN A 193 3.19 11.14 -7.09
N LEU A 194 2.19 11.00 -6.21
CA LEU A 194 0.81 10.67 -6.55
C LEU A 194 -0.16 11.84 -6.35
N GLY A 195 0.31 13.03 -5.96
CA GLY A 195 -0.58 14.14 -5.58
C GLY A 195 -1.46 14.66 -6.71
N ASP A 196 -1.02 14.50 -7.95
CA ASP A 196 -1.77 14.77 -9.17
C ASP A 196 -2.57 13.56 -9.66
N VAL A 197 -2.36 12.37 -9.10
CA VAL A 197 -2.97 11.11 -9.56
C VAL A 197 -4.07 10.60 -8.63
N LEU A 198 -3.88 10.71 -7.33
CA LEU A 198 -4.80 10.19 -6.31
C LEU A 198 -5.17 11.30 -5.33
N SER A 199 -6.45 11.36 -5.00
CA SER A 199 -7.01 12.19 -3.95
C SER A 199 -7.89 11.33 -3.04
N TYR A 200 -8.01 11.72 -1.78
CA TYR A 200 -8.86 11.04 -0.80
C TYR A 200 -9.67 12.05 0.03
N SER A 201 -9.93 13.23 -0.55
CA SER A 201 -10.67 14.34 0.08
C SER A 201 -12.02 13.90 0.64
N THR A 202 -12.75 13.05 -0.08
CA THR A 202 -14.05 12.48 0.31
C THR A 202 -13.95 11.65 1.58
N ILE A 203 -12.93 10.79 1.67
CA ILE A 203 -12.68 9.98 2.88
C ILE A 203 -12.21 10.91 4.01
N ARG A 204 -11.36 11.88 3.70
CA ARG A 204 -10.79 12.83 4.66
C ARG A 204 -11.85 13.75 5.26
N GLU A 205 -12.85 14.18 4.51
CA GLU A 205 -13.87 15.16 4.93
C GLU A 205 -15.17 14.49 5.41
N SER A 206 -15.29 13.17 5.25
CA SER A 206 -16.45 12.40 5.68
C SER A 206 -16.77 12.62 7.17
N THR A 207 -18.03 12.90 7.47
CA THR A 207 -18.56 13.00 8.85
C THR A 207 -19.04 11.65 9.38
N SER A 208 -18.91 10.58 8.59
CA SER A 208 -19.32 9.24 8.98
C SER A 208 -18.54 8.76 10.20
N ALA A 209 -19.22 8.03 11.09
CA ALA A 209 -18.57 7.30 12.18
C ALA A 209 -17.49 6.30 11.66
N ARG A 210 -17.58 5.91 10.38
CA ARG A 210 -16.62 5.02 9.73
C ARG A 210 -15.37 5.75 9.19
N ARG A 211 -15.35 7.09 9.14
CA ARG A 211 -14.26 7.89 8.55
C ARG A 211 -12.89 7.46 9.07
N PHE A 212 -12.75 7.32 10.38
CA PHE A 212 -11.47 6.92 10.99
C PHE A 212 -11.02 5.53 10.50
N SER A 213 -11.93 4.54 10.54
CA SER A 213 -11.62 3.19 10.05
C SER A 213 -11.25 3.16 8.55
N GLN A 214 -11.89 4.03 7.75
CA GLN A 214 -11.59 4.16 6.32
C GLN A 214 -10.20 4.77 6.10
N MET A 215 -9.84 5.81 6.84
CA MET A 215 -8.51 6.42 6.78
C MET A 215 -7.41 5.44 7.20
N VAL A 216 -7.61 4.66 8.27
CA VAL A 216 -6.59 3.67 8.68
C VAL A 216 -6.44 2.57 7.63
N ARG A 217 -7.55 2.09 7.04
CA ARG A 217 -7.48 1.13 5.93
C ARG A 217 -6.76 1.69 4.71
N LEU A 218 -7.03 2.95 4.34
CA LEU A 218 -6.33 3.62 3.25
C LEU A 218 -4.84 3.73 3.55
N HIS A 219 -4.46 4.18 4.75
CA HIS A 219 -3.06 4.25 5.18
C HIS A 219 -2.38 2.88 5.06
N TYR A 220 -3.04 1.82 5.54
CA TYR A 220 -2.54 0.47 5.45
C TYR A 220 -2.34 0.01 4.00
N ALA A 221 -3.33 0.23 3.13
CA ALA A 221 -3.25 -0.11 1.72
C ALA A 221 -2.13 0.68 1.02
N MET A 222 -1.92 1.94 1.38
CA MET A 222 -0.82 2.76 0.85
C MET A 222 0.54 2.24 1.30
N GLU A 223 0.68 1.86 2.57
CA GLU A 223 1.94 1.38 3.15
C GLU A 223 2.31 -0.04 2.68
N LYS A 224 1.30 -0.92 2.54
CA LYS A 224 1.50 -2.33 2.15
C LYS A 224 1.30 -2.60 0.66
N GLY A 225 0.67 -1.70 -0.08
CA GLY A 225 0.34 -1.89 -1.49
C GLY A 225 1.54 -2.06 -2.43
N GLY A 226 2.77 -1.80 -1.97
CA GLY A 226 3.99 -1.93 -2.77
C GLY A 226 4.33 -0.65 -3.51
N CYS A 227 4.92 -0.76 -4.71
CA CYS A 227 5.43 0.38 -5.46
C CYS A 227 4.31 1.18 -6.15
N TRP A 228 3.81 2.21 -5.49
CA TRP A 228 2.73 3.05 -6.01
C TRP A 228 3.14 3.93 -7.18
N ARG A 229 4.41 4.31 -7.29
CA ARG A 229 4.92 5.04 -8.46
C ARG A 229 4.55 4.37 -9.79
N ARG A 230 4.54 3.02 -9.83
CA ARG A 230 4.11 2.26 -11.02
C ARG A 230 2.63 2.45 -11.32
N SER A 231 1.77 2.32 -10.32
CA SER A 231 0.33 2.55 -10.46
C SER A 231 0.04 3.99 -10.90
N GLY A 232 0.76 4.96 -10.33
CA GLY A 232 0.60 6.38 -10.62
C GLY A 232 0.73 6.69 -12.11
N HIS A 233 1.79 6.19 -12.72
CA HIS A 233 2.02 6.38 -14.16
C HIS A 233 1.06 5.55 -15.01
N MET A 234 0.70 4.32 -14.62
CA MET A 234 -0.32 3.55 -15.33
C MET A 234 -1.64 4.33 -15.39
N ILE A 235 -2.02 4.99 -14.30
CA ILE A 235 -3.21 5.84 -14.24
C ILE A 235 -3.08 7.07 -15.17
N ARG A 236 -1.90 7.72 -15.24
CA ARG A 236 -1.67 8.84 -16.18
C ARG A 236 -1.79 8.40 -17.63
N VAL A 237 -1.16 7.27 -17.98
CA VAL A 237 -1.31 6.68 -19.32
C VAL A 237 -2.78 6.36 -19.60
N ALA A 238 -3.49 5.73 -18.66
CA ALA A 238 -4.92 5.47 -18.78
C ALA A 238 -5.75 6.76 -18.95
N LYS A 239 -5.36 7.88 -18.32
CA LYS A 239 -5.97 9.20 -18.52
C LYS A 239 -5.79 9.72 -19.94
N HIS A 240 -4.60 9.64 -20.52
CA HIS A 240 -4.37 10.06 -21.92
C HIS A 240 -5.12 9.19 -22.94
N HIS A 241 -5.38 7.94 -22.59
CA HIS A 241 -6.25 7.06 -23.37
C HIS A 241 -7.75 7.26 -23.06
N GLY A 242 -8.13 8.22 -22.21
CA GLY A 242 -9.55 8.48 -21.90
C GLY A 242 -10.23 7.42 -21.04
N TRP A 243 -9.47 6.47 -20.46
CA TRP A 243 -10.04 5.47 -19.54
C TRP A 243 -10.36 6.07 -18.19
N VAL A 244 -9.61 7.11 -17.81
CA VAL A 244 -9.83 7.89 -16.60
C VAL A 244 -10.42 9.23 -17.00
N ARG A 245 -11.59 9.56 -16.45
CA ARG A 245 -12.28 10.82 -16.77
C ARG A 245 -11.47 12.04 -16.35
N SER A 246 -10.89 12.02 -15.15
CA SER A 246 -10.15 13.16 -14.58
C SER A 246 -9.11 12.69 -13.58
N LEU A 247 -8.05 13.48 -13.44
CA LEU A 247 -7.05 13.34 -12.39
C LEU A 247 -7.08 14.58 -11.48
N PRO A 248 -6.82 14.43 -10.15
CA PRO A 248 -6.58 13.16 -9.46
C PRO A 248 -7.85 12.28 -9.37
N ILE A 249 -7.67 10.96 -9.31
CA ILE A 249 -8.73 10.00 -9.02
C ILE A 249 -9.12 10.15 -7.54
N GLU A 250 -10.39 10.43 -7.31
CA GLU A 250 -10.94 10.52 -5.95
C GLU A 250 -11.28 9.12 -5.41
N LEU A 251 -10.50 8.70 -4.41
CA LEU A 251 -10.71 7.49 -3.64
C LEU A 251 -11.90 7.67 -2.70
N THR A 252 -12.87 6.77 -2.80
CA THR A 252 -14.12 6.83 -2.04
C THR A 252 -14.22 5.69 -1.03
N PRO A 253 -15.18 5.73 -0.10
CA PRO A 253 -15.50 4.56 0.71
C PRO A 253 -15.68 3.26 -0.08
N ALA A 254 -16.32 3.31 -1.26
CA ALA A 254 -16.52 2.15 -2.12
C ALA A 254 -15.21 1.60 -2.72
N SER A 255 -14.22 2.47 -2.96
CA SER A 255 -12.86 2.07 -3.36
C SER A 255 -12.19 1.24 -2.27
N LEU A 256 -12.32 1.68 -1.01
CA LEU A 256 -11.75 0.97 0.14
C LEU A 256 -12.47 -0.35 0.44
N GLU A 257 -13.79 -0.39 0.27
CA GLU A 257 -14.56 -1.61 0.45
C GLU A 257 -14.13 -2.69 -0.56
N ARG A 258 -13.84 -2.33 -1.81
CA ARG A 258 -13.27 -3.25 -2.80
C ARG A 258 -11.84 -3.67 -2.46
N ALA A 259 -11.01 -2.74 -2.01
CA ALA A 259 -9.66 -3.06 -1.54
C ALA A 259 -9.63 -4.05 -0.35
N GLY A 260 -10.76 -4.20 0.34
CA GLY A 260 -10.98 -5.19 1.39
C GLY A 260 -10.58 -4.71 2.77
N THR A 261 -10.73 -5.60 3.73
CA THR A 261 -10.26 -5.49 5.12
C THR A 261 -8.75 -5.71 5.21
N LYS A 262 -8.09 -5.35 6.32
CA LYS A 262 -6.65 -5.62 6.51
C LYS A 262 -6.31 -7.10 6.32
N THR A 263 -7.13 -8.00 6.85
CA THR A 263 -6.91 -9.45 6.71
C THR A 263 -7.00 -9.90 5.25
N GLU A 264 -7.89 -9.30 4.46
CA GLU A 264 -7.94 -9.55 3.02
C GLU A 264 -6.73 -8.95 2.30
N ILE A 265 -6.31 -7.73 2.66
CA ILE A 265 -5.09 -7.09 2.14
C ILE A 265 -3.85 -7.96 2.44
N ASP A 266 -3.72 -8.46 3.67
CA ASP A 266 -2.60 -9.31 4.10
C ASP A 266 -2.58 -10.66 3.38
N ARG A 267 -3.77 -11.19 3.06
CA ARG A 267 -3.91 -12.43 2.28
C ARG A 267 -3.74 -12.21 0.78
N ARG A 268 -3.91 -10.98 0.29
CA ARG A 268 -3.82 -10.64 -1.13
C ARG A 268 -2.36 -10.55 -1.53
N SER A 269 -1.93 -11.54 -2.29
CA SER A 269 -0.64 -11.58 -2.96
C SER A 269 -0.90 -11.67 -4.46
N PRO A 270 -0.28 -10.84 -5.31
CA PRO A 270 0.70 -9.78 -5.00
C PRO A 270 0.07 -8.45 -4.52
N MET A 271 0.86 -7.61 -3.83
CA MET A 271 0.41 -6.32 -3.25
C MET A 271 -0.16 -5.35 -4.29
N SER A 272 0.31 -5.44 -5.55
CA SER A 272 -0.28 -4.72 -6.69
C SER A 272 -1.79 -4.93 -6.86
N ALA A 273 -2.36 -6.06 -6.42
CA ALA A 273 -3.80 -6.29 -6.46
C ALA A 273 -4.56 -5.27 -5.60
N VAL A 274 -4.01 -4.96 -4.42
CA VAL A 274 -4.61 -3.99 -3.48
C VAL A 274 -4.62 -2.60 -4.08
N GLN A 275 -3.52 -2.21 -4.74
CA GLN A 275 -3.41 -0.92 -5.44
C GLN A 275 -4.47 -0.82 -6.53
N LEU A 276 -4.54 -1.82 -7.41
CA LEU A 276 -5.49 -1.86 -8.52
C LEU A 276 -6.94 -1.73 -8.03
N MET A 277 -7.31 -2.50 -7.01
CA MET A 277 -8.68 -2.50 -6.48
C MET A 277 -9.15 -1.15 -5.93
N LEU A 278 -8.23 -0.25 -5.57
CA LEU A 278 -8.59 1.09 -5.10
C LEU A 278 -9.09 2.01 -6.22
N PHE A 279 -8.69 1.78 -7.48
CA PHE A 279 -9.02 2.69 -8.57
C PHE A 279 -9.56 2.01 -9.84
N THR A 280 -9.69 0.69 -9.89
CA THR A 280 -10.14 -0.01 -11.11
C THR A 280 -11.56 0.31 -11.54
N ASP A 281 -12.48 0.64 -10.62
CA ASP A 281 -13.81 1.17 -10.97
C ASP A 281 -13.76 2.52 -11.67
N ARG A 282 -12.64 3.24 -11.55
CA ARG A 282 -12.43 4.53 -12.19
C ARG A 282 -11.75 4.39 -13.55
N LEU A 283 -11.31 3.18 -13.88
CA LEU A 283 -10.87 2.82 -15.22
C LEU A 283 -12.11 2.38 -15.99
N THR A 284 -12.62 3.25 -16.86
CA THR A 284 -13.78 2.97 -17.70
C THR A 284 -13.39 2.97 -19.16
N ARG A 285 -13.66 1.88 -19.88
CA ARG A 285 -13.44 1.75 -21.31
C ARG A 285 -14.77 1.66 -22.04
N ASN A 286 -15.03 2.57 -22.98
CA ASN A 286 -16.28 2.60 -23.75
C ASN A 286 -17.54 2.55 -22.85
N GLY A 287 -17.47 3.19 -21.67
CA GLY A 287 -18.55 3.18 -20.68
C GLY A 287 -18.62 1.95 -19.78
N ALA A 288 -17.74 0.96 -19.94
CA ALA A 288 -17.67 -0.23 -19.07
C ALA A 288 -16.46 -0.17 -18.13
N ASN A 289 -16.68 -0.47 -16.85
CA ASN A 289 -15.62 -0.49 -15.85
C ASN A 289 -14.63 -1.63 -16.11
N VAL A 290 -13.38 -1.43 -15.69
CA VAL A 290 -12.42 -2.53 -15.51
C VAL A 290 -12.78 -3.24 -14.22
N GLU A 291 -13.33 -4.44 -14.33
CA GLU A 291 -13.68 -5.26 -13.17
C GLU A 291 -12.56 -6.27 -12.90
N LEU A 292 -12.17 -6.36 -11.62
CA LEU A 292 -11.47 -7.53 -11.10
C LEU A 292 -12.53 -8.51 -10.61
N ASP A 293 -12.79 -9.57 -11.36
CA ASP A 293 -13.52 -10.72 -10.85
C ASP A 293 -12.62 -11.42 -9.82
N GLN A 294 -13.14 -11.56 -8.60
CA GLN A 294 -12.39 -12.08 -7.46
C GLN A 294 -12.51 -13.60 -7.33
N ASN A 295 -13.15 -14.27 -8.29
CA ASN A 295 -13.36 -15.71 -8.22
C ASN A 295 -12.04 -16.47 -8.45
N PRO A 296 -11.53 -17.20 -7.44
CA PRO A 296 -10.34 -18.03 -7.59
C PRO A 296 -10.60 -19.12 -8.65
N VAL A 297 -9.86 -19.06 -9.76
CA VAL A 297 -9.87 -20.13 -10.76
C VAL A 297 -8.98 -21.26 -10.25
N TYR A 298 -9.60 -22.35 -9.78
CA TYR A 298 -8.88 -23.56 -9.40
C TYR A 298 -8.42 -24.30 -10.65
N HIS A 299 -7.13 -24.23 -10.95
CA HIS A 299 -6.49 -25.14 -11.90
C HIS A 299 -6.09 -26.42 -11.17
N GLY A 300 -6.49 -27.59 -11.69
CA GLY A 300 -6.33 -28.93 -11.08
C GLY A 300 -4.90 -29.43 -10.84
N LEU A 301 -3.91 -28.55 -10.77
CA LEU A 301 -2.48 -28.86 -10.55
C LEU A 301 -1.99 -28.56 -9.11
N GLY A 302 -2.89 -28.54 -8.12
CA GLY A 302 -2.52 -28.59 -6.70
C GLY A 302 -1.80 -27.36 -6.11
N GLY A 303 -1.66 -26.28 -6.88
CA GLY A 303 -1.17 -24.99 -6.38
C GLY A 303 -2.32 -24.06 -6.00
N GLN A 304 -2.23 -23.38 -4.86
CA GLN A 304 -3.16 -22.31 -4.52
C GLN A 304 -2.90 -21.15 -5.49
N VAL A 305 -3.80 -21.01 -6.47
CA VAL A 305 -3.75 -19.99 -7.49
C VAL A 305 -4.68 -18.87 -7.05
N PHE A 306 -4.13 -17.70 -6.73
CA PHE A 306 -4.93 -16.48 -6.67
C PHE A 306 -5.19 -16.06 -8.12
N GLY A 307 -6.29 -16.59 -8.65
CA GLY A 307 -6.84 -16.30 -9.96
C GLY A 307 -8.00 -15.33 -9.85
N GLY A 308 -8.12 -14.40 -10.77
CA GLY A 308 -9.34 -13.64 -11.00
C GLY A 308 -9.52 -13.42 -12.50
N GLU A 309 -10.76 -13.43 -13.00
CA GLU A 309 -11.04 -12.95 -14.35
C GLU A 309 -10.98 -11.42 -14.36
N TYR A 310 -10.16 -10.80 -15.19
CA TYR A 310 -10.21 -9.34 -15.31
C TYR A 310 -11.12 -9.03 -16.48
N ARG A 311 -12.24 -8.35 -16.27
CA ARG A 311 -13.10 -7.93 -17.39
C ARG A 311 -12.77 -6.49 -17.74
N ILE A 312 -12.26 -6.29 -18.95
CA ILE A 312 -11.99 -4.96 -19.50
C ILE A 312 -12.94 -4.77 -20.69
N GLY A 313 -13.91 -3.88 -20.57
CA GLY A 313 -14.85 -3.59 -21.66
C GLY A 313 -15.72 -4.79 -22.05
N GLY A 314 -16.16 -5.60 -21.08
CA GLY A 314 -16.96 -6.81 -21.31
C GLY A 314 -16.18 -8.01 -21.89
N ARG A 315 -14.88 -7.87 -22.15
CA ARG A 315 -14.00 -8.99 -22.54
C ARG A 315 -13.28 -9.55 -21.32
N THR A 316 -13.44 -10.84 -21.09
CA THR A 316 -12.66 -11.59 -20.09
C THR A 316 -11.19 -11.64 -20.52
N VAL A 317 -10.32 -11.03 -19.71
CA VAL A 317 -8.89 -11.36 -19.65
C VAL A 317 -8.80 -12.69 -18.91
N GLN A 318 -8.73 -13.78 -19.67
CA GLN A 318 -8.63 -15.12 -19.10
C GLN A 318 -7.35 -15.27 -18.26
N ASP A 319 -7.55 -15.84 -17.07
CA ASP A 319 -6.55 -16.39 -16.16
C ASP A 319 -5.40 -15.46 -15.78
N LEU A 320 -5.70 -14.44 -14.97
CA LEU A 320 -4.67 -13.81 -14.15
C LEU A 320 -4.38 -14.64 -12.91
N THR A 321 -3.56 -15.67 -13.10
CA THR A 321 -3.16 -16.60 -12.06
C THR A 321 -1.79 -16.19 -11.54
N SER A 322 -1.72 -15.70 -10.30
CA SER A 322 -0.41 -15.54 -9.65
C SER A 322 0.01 -16.88 -9.06
N ARG A 323 1.14 -17.43 -9.52
CA ARG A 323 1.76 -18.58 -8.85
C ARG A 323 2.96 -18.10 -8.02
N VAL A 324 2.99 -18.49 -6.75
CA VAL A 324 4.23 -18.45 -5.96
C VAL A 324 5.06 -19.65 -6.39
N THR A 325 5.93 -19.50 -7.39
CA THR A 325 6.92 -20.52 -7.71
C THR A 325 8.04 -20.46 -6.69
N GLY A 326 8.03 -21.39 -5.74
CA GLY A 326 9.17 -21.63 -4.85
C GLY A 326 10.29 -22.28 -5.66
N SER A 327 11.21 -21.47 -6.20
CA SER A 327 12.44 -21.88 -6.88
C SER A 327 12.29 -22.54 -8.27
N LEU A 328 12.80 -21.85 -9.31
CA LEU A 328 13.58 -22.37 -10.45
C LEU A 328 13.82 -21.23 -11.48
N LEU A 329 14.59 -20.22 -11.10
CA LEU A 329 15.39 -19.44 -12.06
C LEU A 329 16.83 -19.93 -11.90
N SER A 330 17.17 -21.02 -12.58
CA SER A 330 18.50 -21.64 -12.55
C SER A 330 19.54 -20.93 -13.42
N ASN A 331 19.30 -19.69 -13.85
CA ASN A 331 20.23 -18.93 -14.67
C ASN A 331 20.54 -17.60 -13.98
N GLY A 332 21.62 -17.62 -13.18
CA GLY A 332 22.59 -16.58 -12.79
C GLY A 332 22.30 -15.07 -12.77
N ASP A 333 21.13 -14.57 -13.11
CA ASP A 333 20.84 -13.14 -13.14
C ASP A 333 20.42 -12.68 -11.74
N ALA A 334 21.16 -11.73 -11.19
CA ALA A 334 20.91 -11.13 -9.89
C ALA A 334 19.47 -10.59 -9.82
N VAL A 335 18.63 -11.25 -9.02
CA VAL A 335 17.32 -10.74 -8.65
C VAL A 335 17.54 -9.43 -7.87
N PRO A 336 16.88 -8.32 -8.23
CA PRO A 336 16.92 -7.10 -7.43
C PRO A 336 16.50 -7.43 -6.00
N ASP A 337 17.23 -6.86 -5.03
CA ASP A 337 17.10 -7.09 -3.58
C ASP A 337 15.80 -6.51 -2.97
N SER A 338 14.67 -6.58 -3.70
CA SER A 338 13.40 -6.00 -3.26
C SER A 338 12.63 -6.88 -2.28
N GLY A 339 13.15 -8.05 -1.89
CA GLY A 339 12.53 -8.97 -0.91
C GLY A 339 11.20 -9.60 -1.35
N GLU A 340 10.61 -9.15 -2.45
CA GLU A 340 9.41 -9.71 -3.05
C GLU A 340 9.78 -10.99 -3.81
N LYS A 341 9.25 -12.15 -3.38
CA LYS A 341 9.23 -13.32 -4.25
C LYS A 341 8.53 -12.92 -5.54
N LEU A 342 9.24 -12.99 -6.67
CA LEU A 342 8.69 -12.72 -7.99
C LEU A 342 7.48 -13.62 -8.22
N LEU A 343 6.29 -13.06 -8.02
CA LEU A 343 5.03 -13.71 -8.33
C LEU A 343 4.85 -13.60 -9.84
N GLU A 344 5.01 -14.74 -10.52
CA GLU A 344 4.67 -14.82 -11.92
C GLU A 344 3.14 -14.71 -12.05
N CYS A 345 2.68 -13.60 -12.61
CA CYS A 345 1.28 -13.42 -12.97
C CYS A 345 1.10 -13.95 -14.39
N LYS A 346 0.29 -14.99 -14.62
CA LYS A 346 -0.05 -15.42 -15.98
C LYS A 346 -1.15 -14.51 -16.54
N GLY A 347 -1.30 -14.31 -17.84
CA GLY A 347 -2.45 -13.59 -18.43
C GLY A 347 -2.41 -13.62 -19.95
N SER A 348 -3.49 -14.06 -20.59
CA SER A 348 -3.53 -14.26 -22.06
C SER A 348 -2.39 -15.14 -22.60
N GLY A 349 -1.97 -16.14 -21.83
CA GLY A 349 -0.84 -17.04 -22.18
C GLY A 349 0.55 -16.49 -21.84
N TYR A 350 0.66 -15.23 -21.44
CA TYR A 350 1.90 -14.56 -21.06
C TYR A 350 2.15 -14.65 -19.55
N TYR A 351 3.39 -14.54 -19.11
CA TYR A 351 3.76 -14.42 -17.70
C TYR A 351 4.18 -12.97 -17.46
N TYR A 352 4.08 -12.47 -16.24
CA TYR A 352 4.31 -11.06 -15.95
C TYR A 352 4.99 -10.93 -14.60
N GLN A 353 5.79 -9.87 -14.43
CA GLN A 353 6.52 -9.60 -13.19
C GLN A 353 5.62 -8.92 -12.14
N SER A 354 4.52 -8.32 -12.56
CA SER A 354 3.54 -7.64 -11.70
C SER A 354 2.14 -7.75 -12.30
N LEU A 355 1.08 -7.59 -11.47
CA LEU A 355 -0.29 -7.44 -11.98
C LEU A 355 -0.52 -6.14 -12.75
N HIS A 356 0.36 -5.16 -12.61
CA HIS A 356 0.31 -3.95 -13.43
C HIS A 356 0.56 -4.26 -14.90
N ASP A 357 1.51 -5.15 -15.18
CA ASP A 357 1.97 -5.46 -16.52
C ASP A 357 0.85 -5.91 -17.47
N PRO A 358 -0.01 -6.90 -17.15
CA PRO A 358 -1.09 -7.32 -18.06
C PRO A 358 -2.11 -6.20 -18.29
N ILE A 359 -2.42 -5.42 -17.25
CA ILE A 359 -3.34 -4.28 -17.38
C ILE A 359 -2.71 -3.23 -18.28
N PHE A 360 -1.44 -2.94 -18.09
CA PHE A 360 -0.70 -1.98 -18.89
C PHE A 360 -0.57 -2.42 -20.36
N CYS A 361 -0.20 -3.68 -20.61
CA CYS A 361 -0.16 -4.25 -21.95
C CYS A 361 -1.53 -4.12 -22.65
N ARG A 362 -2.64 -4.28 -21.92
CA ARG A 362 -4.00 -4.10 -22.45
C ARG A 362 -4.40 -2.65 -22.64
N VAL A 363 -4.03 -1.75 -21.72
CA VAL A 363 -4.21 -0.30 -21.87
C VAL A 363 -3.50 0.15 -23.16
N GLN A 364 -2.32 -0.40 -23.46
CA GLN A 364 -1.51 0.02 -24.60
C GLN A 364 -1.83 -0.68 -25.92
N SER A 365 -2.21 -1.97 -25.92
CA SER A 365 -2.46 -2.73 -27.16
C SER A 365 -3.56 -2.13 -28.04
N ASP A 366 -4.44 -1.30 -27.45
CA ASP A 366 -5.67 -0.90 -28.08
C ASP A 366 -5.81 0.64 -28.28
N TRP A 367 -4.82 1.49 -27.90
CA TRP A 367 -5.13 2.94 -27.68
C TRP A 367 -4.09 3.99 -28.11
N GLY A 368 -3.04 3.62 -28.84
CA GLY A 368 -2.11 4.59 -29.41
C GLY A 368 -2.01 4.44 -30.92
N HIS A 369 -1.82 5.54 -31.63
CA HIS A 369 -1.37 5.50 -33.00
C HIS A 369 0.07 4.99 -33.02
N LYS A 370 0.30 3.91 -33.77
CA LYS A 370 1.64 3.41 -34.04
C LYS A 370 2.30 4.42 -34.98
N VAL A 371 3.24 5.19 -34.45
CA VAL A 371 3.95 6.26 -35.18
C VAL A 371 5.02 5.65 -36.07
N ALA A 372 5.76 4.69 -35.54
CA ALA A 372 6.74 3.92 -36.29
C ALA A 372 6.86 2.52 -35.70
N SER A 373 7.23 1.56 -36.53
CA SER A 373 7.51 0.21 -36.08
C SER A 373 8.56 -0.41 -36.96
N THR A 374 9.57 -0.99 -36.33
CA THR A 374 10.49 -1.91 -36.99
C THR A 374 10.20 -3.31 -36.48
N GLY A 375 9.97 -4.24 -37.41
CA GLY A 375 9.88 -5.67 -37.14
C GLY A 375 10.91 -6.35 -38.02
N GLU A 376 12.17 -6.33 -37.59
CA GLU A 376 13.26 -6.99 -38.30
C GLU A 376 13.73 -8.20 -37.50
N ILE A 377 14.00 -9.31 -38.21
CA ILE A 377 14.81 -10.38 -37.67
C ILE A 377 16.24 -9.86 -37.68
N TYR A 378 16.72 -9.38 -36.54
CA TYR A 378 18.11 -9.01 -36.41
C TYR A 378 18.94 -10.27 -36.14
N PRO A 379 19.97 -10.55 -36.95
CA PRO A 379 21.00 -11.49 -36.53
C PRO A 379 21.52 -11.09 -35.15
N ARG A 380 21.59 -12.04 -34.22
CA ARG A 380 22.01 -11.80 -32.83
C ARG A 380 23.37 -11.09 -32.71
N GLU A 381 24.23 -11.25 -33.71
CA GLU A 381 25.55 -10.65 -33.73
C GLU A 381 25.57 -9.16 -34.10
N THR A 382 24.48 -8.64 -34.65
CA THR A 382 24.43 -7.23 -35.08
C THR A 382 24.48 -6.28 -33.88
N ALA A 383 25.16 -5.15 -34.06
CA ALA A 383 25.20 -4.09 -33.05
C ALA A 383 23.78 -3.59 -32.70
N ARG A 384 22.87 -3.57 -33.69
CA ARG A 384 21.46 -3.22 -33.54
C ARG A 384 20.74 -4.20 -32.61
N PHE A 385 20.85 -5.52 -32.83
CA PHE A 385 20.29 -6.52 -31.91
C PHE A 385 20.83 -6.34 -30.49
N LYS A 386 22.15 -6.29 -30.33
CA LYS A 386 22.80 -6.16 -29.01
C LYS A 386 22.36 -4.89 -28.29
N ARG A 387 22.13 -3.78 -29.02
CA ARG A 387 21.61 -2.55 -28.43
C ARG A 387 20.15 -2.69 -28.00
N VAL A 388 19.27 -3.19 -28.86
CA VAL A 388 17.85 -3.34 -28.51
C VAL A 388 17.65 -4.41 -27.42
N GLU A 389 18.45 -5.46 -27.44
CA GLU A 389 18.54 -6.44 -26.36
C GLU A 389 18.99 -5.77 -25.05
N LYS A 390 20.02 -4.92 -25.08
CA LYS A 390 20.41 -4.13 -23.91
C LYS A 390 19.29 -3.21 -23.44
N LEU A 391 18.58 -2.56 -24.36
CA LEU A 391 17.39 -1.74 -24.03
C LEU A 391 16.27 -2.60 -23.46
N SER A 392 16.13 -3.88 -23.83
CA SER A 392 15.11 -4.78 -23.29
C SER A 392 15.51 -5.38 -21.92
N GLN A 393 16.81 -5.47 -21.62
CA GLN A 393 17.37 -6.12 -20.43
C GLN A 393 17.79 -5.16 -19.29
N SER A 394 18.24 -3.95 -19.60
CA SER A 394 18.91 -3.07 -18.61
C SER A 394 17.95 -2.49 -17.55
N GLY A 395 18.46 -2.03 -16.40
CA GLY A 395 17.69 -1.30 -15.38
C GLY A 395 17.06 0.00 -15.91
N PRO A 396 16.65 0.95 -15.05
CA PRO A 396 15.92 2.15 -15.49
C PRO A 396 16.85 3.10 -16.26
N LEU A 397 17.11 2.81 -17.54
CA LEU A 397 17.78 3.73 -18.47
C LEU A 397 17.01 5.06 -18.59
N TYR A 398 15.69 4.97 -18.42
CA TYR A 398 14.81 6.10 -18.23
C TYR A 398 14.16 5.96 -16.85
N SER A 399 13.99 7.07 -16.12
CA SER A 399 13.38 7.10 -14.79
C SER A 399 11.97 6.49 -14.73
N ASN A 400 11.33 6.34 -15.91
CA ASN A 400 9.97 5.82 -16.10
C ASN A 400 9.92 4.58 -17.01
N ALA A 401 11.03 3.84 -17.12
CA ALA A 401 11.12 2.60 -17.89
C ALA A 401 10.51 1.42 -17.14
N TRP A 402 9.72 0.59 -17.82
CA TRP A 402 9.14 -0.63 -17.25
C TRP A 402 9.34 -1.84 -18.14
N SER A 403 9.55 -2.98 -17.50
CA SER A 403 9.78 -4.25 -18.18
C SER A 403 8.73 -5.23 -17.74
N THR A 404 8.10 -5.90 -18.69
CA THR A 404 7.06 -6.89 -18.45
C THR A 404 7.50 -8.19 -19.09
N ARG A 405 8.04 -9.13 -18.32
CA ARG A 405 8.59 -10.36 -18.89
C ARG A 405 7.48 -11.35 -19.25
N SER A 406 6.95 -11.23 -20.46
CA SER A 406 6.08 -12.23 -21.10
C SER A 406 6.78 -13.60 -21.24
N SER A 407 6.03 -14.70 -21.23
CA SER A 407 6.58 -16.06 -21.08
C SER A 407 7.40 -16.59 -22.26
N TRP A 408 8.23 -17.58 -21.89
CA TRP A 408 8.93 -18.66 -22.60
C TRP A 408 9.81 -18.29 -23.79
N HIS A 409 9.46 -17.28 -24.58
CA HIS A 409 10.26 -16.87 -25.72
C HIS A 409 10.30 -15.37 -25.96
N SER A 410 9.55 -14.49 -25.29
CA SER A 410 9.65 -13.06 -25.58
C SER A 410 9.67 -12.12 -24.38
N VAL A 411 10.65 -11.21 -24.33
CA VAL A 411 10.71 -10.10 -23.37
C VAL A 411 9.95 -8.93 -24.00
N VAL A 412 8.86 -8.53 -23.36
CA VAL A 412 8.17 -7.29 -23.73
C VAL A 412 8.61 -6.19 -22.78
N ARG A 413 9.08 -5.07 -23.31
CA ARG A 413 9.48 -3.91 -22.53
C ARG A 413 8.73 -2.69 -23.00
N HIS A 414 8.29 -1.90 -22.04
CA HIS A 414 7.55 -0.69 -22.29
C HIS A 414 8.30 0.51 -21.70
N LEU A 415 8.72 1.43 -22.55
CA LEU A 415 9.46 2.63 -22.15
C LEU A 415 8.58 3.83 -22.40
N THR A 416 8.10 4.51 -21.35
CA THR A 416 7.39 5.77 -21.57
C THR A 416 8.39 6.90 -21.68
N LEU A 417 8.38 7.58 -22.82
CA LEU A 417 9.25 8.71 -23.13
C LEU A 417 8.60 10.04 -22.71
N TYR A 418 7.27 10.14 -22.81
CA TYR A 418 6.48 11.35 -22.53
C TYR A 418 5.05 10.98 -22.11
N GLY A 419 4.33 11.85 -21.38
CA GLY A 419 2.96 11.58 -20.91
C GLY A 419 2.87 11.04 -19.49
N HIS A 420 3.85 11.37 -18.65
CA HIS A 420 3.92 10.92 -17.26
C HIS A 420 3.88 12.08 -16.28
N GLU A 421 3.92 13.32 -16.77
CA GLU A 421 3.73 14.53 -15.99
C GLU A 421 2.27 14.98 -16.09
N LYS A 422 1.84 15.75 -15.10
CA LYS A 422 0.46 16.21 -14.96
C LYS A 422 -0.04 17.01 -16.17
N ASP A 423 0.85 17.82 -16.73
CA ASP A 423 0.52 18.79 -17.78
C ASP A 423 0.85 18.28 -19.19
N ASP A 424 1.28 17.02 -19.30
CA ASP A 424 1.47 16.39 -20.60
C ASP A 424 0.12 16.24 -21.30
N GLU A 425 0.03 16.57 -22.58
CA GLU A 425 -1.25 16.50 -23.31
C GLU A 425 -1.46 15.13 -23.96
N PHE A 426 -0.38 14.36 -24.12
CA PHE A 426 -0.35 13.08 -24.81
C PHE A 426 0.77 12.21 -24.25
N THR A 427 0.78 10.92 -24.61
CA THR A 427 1.85 9.99 -24.26
C THR A 427 2.69 9.62 -25.46
N VAL A 428 3.96 9.32 -25.20
CA VAL A 428 4.86 8.67 -26.15
C VAL A 428 5.51 7.50 -25.44
N HIS A 429 5.45 6.33 -26.05
CA HIS A 429 6.07 5.15 -25.48
C HIS A 429 6.66 4.23 -26.55
N LEU A 430 7.75 3.54 -26.18
CA LEU A 430 8.29 2.43 -26.95
C LEU A 430 7.72 1.13 -26.41
N ARG A 431 7.35 0.24 -27.32
CA ARG A 431 7.08 -1.16 -27.06
C ARG A 431 8.17 -1.98 -27.74
N ILE A 432 9.00 -2.66 -26.96
CA ILE A 432 10.09 -3.53 -27.43
C ILE A 432 9.66 -4.96 -27.16
N THR A 433 9.55 -5.79 -28.17
CA THR A 433 9.26 -7.22 -28.05
C THR A 433 10.46 -7.99 -28.58
N ALA A 434 11.28 -8.54 -27.69
CA ALA A 434 12.45 -9.34 -28.05
C ALA A 434 12.14 -10.82 -27.90
N ILE A 435 12.10 -11.56 -29.00
CA ILE A 435 11.86 -13.01 -29.05
C ILE A 435 13.20 -13.76 -29.03
N LYS A 436 13.27 -14.93 -28.38
CA LYS A 436 14.46 -15.78 -28.22
C LYS A 436 15.14 -16.10 -29.55
N GLU A 437 14.44 -16.10 -30.68
CA GLU A 437 15.01 -16.42 -32.00
C GLU A 437 15.74 -15.24 -32.66
N GLY A 438 15.99 -14.15 -31.94
CA GLY A 438 16.65 -12.96 -32.49
C GLY A 438 15.70 -11.95 -33.13
N HIS A 439 14.41 -12.29 -33.21
CA HIS A 439 13.38 -11.36 -33.68
C HIS A 439 13.14 -10.29 -32.62
N VAL A 440 13.35 -9.02 -32.98
CA VAL A 440 13.03 -7.90 -32.09
C VAL A 440 12.13 -6.92 -32.82
N GLU A 441 10.92 -6.74 -32.29
CA GLU A 441 10.00 -5.71 -32.75
C GLU A 441 10.15 -4.50 -31.83
N VAL A 442 10.35 -3.31 -32.39
CA VAL A 442 10.27 -2.05 -31.65
C VAL A 442 9.22 -1.17 -32.30
N SER A 443 8.21 -0.78 -31.52
CA SER A 443 7.18 0.15 -31.95
C SER A 443 7.24 1.43 -31.12
N LEU A 444 7.19 2.59 -31.77
CA LEU A 444 6.89 3.87 -31.16
C LEU A 444 5.39 4.11 -31.26
N CYS A 445 4.75 4.38 -30.13
CA CYS A 445 3.32 4.59 -30.04
C CYS A 445 3.02 5.93 -29.35
N THR A 446 1.92 6.57 -29.74
CA THR A 446 1.49 7.83 -29.15
C THR A 446 -0.03 7.97 -29.04
N THR A 447 -0.50 8.79 -28.09
CA THR A 447 -1.89 9.27 -28.06
C THR A 447 -2.07 10.63 -28.72
N GLU A 448 -1.00 11.24 -29.22
CA GLU A 448 -1.13 12.44 -30.04
C GLU A 448 -1.96 12.08 -31.29
N PRO A 449 -2.97 12.88 -31.68
CA PRO A 449 -3.62 12.69 -32.97
C PRO A 449 -2.59 12.89 -34.11
N ALA A 450 -2.88 12.33 -35.29
CA ALA A 450 -2.07 12.60 -36.48
C ALA A 450 -1.95 14.12 -36.70
N PRO A 451 -0.77 14.64 -37.11
CA PRO A 451 0.36 13.93 -37.74
C PRO A 451 1.49 13.48 -36.78
N HIS A 452 1.27 13.40 -35.47
CA HIS A 452 2.26 12.90 -34.49
C HIS A 452 3.58 13.67 -34.39
N THR A 453 3.64 14.91 -34.90
CA THR A 453 4.89 15.69 -34.97
C THR A 453 5.53 15.90 -33.60
N ARG A 454 4.71 16.12 -32.55
CA ARG A 454 5.23 16.36 -31.20
C ARG A 454 5.78 15.07 -30.60
N ALA A 455 5.15 13.93 -30.87
CA ALA A 455 5.59 12.62 -30.42
C ALA A 455 6.94 12.23 -31.01
N ILE A 456 7.12 12.50 -32.31
CA ILE A 456 8.40 12.31 -32.99
C ILE A 456 9.46 13.19 -32.34
N ALA A 457 9.21 14.49 -32.20
CA ALA A 457 10.14 15.42 -31.56
C ALA A 457 10.52 14.98 -30.13
N LYS A 458 9.55 14.49 -29.35
CA LYS A 458 9.79 13.98 -28.00
C LYS A 458 10.60 12.68 -28.00
N ALA A 459 10.42 11.80 -28.97
CA ALA A 459 11.24 10.61 -29.10
C ALA A 459 12.71 10.98 -29.37
N TYR A 460 12.96 11.90 -30.31
CA TYR A 460 14.30 12.41 -30.59
C TYR A 460 14.92 13.14 -29.38
N GLU A 461 14.15 13.98 -28.68
CA GLU A 461 14.61 14.67 -27.46
C GLU A 461 15.07 13.68 -26.38
N LYS A 462 14.29 12.62 -26.14
CA LYS A 462 14.54 11.69 -25.02
C LYS A 462 15.57 10.62 -25.34
N MET A 463 15.60 10.13 -26.57
CA MET A 463 16.47 9.02 -26.97
C MET A 463 17.78 9.51 -27.62
N GLY A 464 17.78 10.70 -28.20
CA GLY A 464 18.85 11.18 -29.08
C GLY A 464 18.71 10.65 -30.52
N GLU A 465 19.18 11.44 -31.49
CA GLU A 465 19.10 11.11 -32.91
C GLU A 465 19.78 9.78 -33.25
N GLU A 466 21.00 9.55 -32.75
CA GLU A 466 21.73 8.31 -33.00
C GLU A 466 20.96 7.07 -32.54
N GLU A 467 20.31 7.13 -31.37
CA GLU A 467 19.54 5.99 -30.83
C GLU A 467 18.25 5.78 -31.64
N VAL A 468 17.57 6.85 -32.04
CA VAL A 468 16.40 6.76 -32.92
C VAL A 468 16.76 6.12 -34.26
N MET A 469 17.84 6.57 -34.90
CA MET A 469 18.30 6.03 -36.19
C MET A 469 18.79 4.59 -36.06
N LEU A 470 19.42 4.25 -34.93
CA LEU A 470 19.83 2.88 -34.63
C LEU A 470 18.63 1.96 -34.43
N ILE A 471 17.56 2.42 -33.76
CA ILE A 471 16.37 1.61 -33.52
C ILE A 471 15.49 1.52 -34.77
N PHE A 472 15.18 2.63 -35.43
CA PHE A 472 14.19 2.68 -36.52
C PHE A 472 14.78 2.67 -37.93
N GLY A 473 16.10 2.76 -38.07
CA GLY A 473 16.81 2.68 -39.36
C GLY A 473 17.17 4.05 -39.94
N LYS A 474 17.77 4.05 -41.14
CA LYS A 474 18.28 5.26 -41.81
C LYS A 474 17.21 6.27 -42.20
N GLU A 475 15.95 5.84 -42.29
CA GLU A 475 14.81 6.72 -42.57
C GLU A 475 14.26 7.36 -41.29
N GLY A 476 14.70 6.91 -40.10
CA GLY A 476 14.27 7.43 -38.81
C GLY A 476 12.81 7.13 -38.49
N ILE A 477 12.19 8.00 -37.69
CA ILE A 477 10.75 7.96 -37.42
C ILE A 477 10.07 8.87 -38.46
N VAL A 478 9.57 8.27 -39.53
CA VAL A 478 8.72 8.99 -40.50
C VAL A 478 7.28 8.87 -40.01
N ALA A 479 6.54 9.99 -40.00
CA ALA A 479 5.11 9.95 -39.71
C ALA A 479 4.43 9.07 -40.78
N VAL A 480 3.75 8.01 -40.35
CA VAL A 480 2.86 7.25 -41.23
C VAL A 480 1.67 8.15 -41.50
N GLU A 481 1.46 8.55 -42.75
CA GLU A 481 0.28 9.31 -43.20
C GLU A 481 -1.02 8.53 -43.00
#